data_AF-A0A4R6UTZ1-F1
#
_entry.id   AF-A0A4R6UTZ1-F1
#
_cell.length_a   1.000
_cell.length_b   1.000
_cell.length_c   1.000
_cell.angle_alpha   90.00
_cell.angle_beta   90.00
_cell.angle_gamma   90.00
#
_symmetry.space_group_name_H-M   'P 1'
#
loop_
_entity.id
_entity.type
_entity.pdbx_description
1 polymer ?
#
loop_
_entity_poly.entity_id
_entity_poly.type
_entity_poly.pdbx_seq_one_letter_code
_entity_poly.pdbx_strand_id
1 'polypeptide(L)'
;MTSVDANHGAAGTSDPDTAPIAIVPLPRRPEPLSGPWVQPVPPPRSSRWLVVLVCVLAVLAAGLAGFLVVGQPWSAVAGPPVAAAPAPTSPPTDPSEALRAQQRSDAGATEALAGTWVPQLSAKKVGMTVDGRTYDYAAVLADHQQLRQTYPDAVLVWSGDWSSFRGQDFWVTVVNRSFPTGDAANAWCAQAGIGSDDCYAKRLSRTGGYAENTALRTGGGGAAASASPTLGAVWSSNQTGFGDVRPNEIYAGGSGTGQVTDVTWESWGGAQATGRGTGLWVPDGVATADGVQKPVVVVASNLGDCHGRLAYRSVGWYFPTEGETAVNGGYDDICDGG
;
A
#
# COMPACT_ATOMS: atom_id res chain seq x y z
N MET A 1 84.29 31.19 30.15
CA MET A 1 84.72 31.29 31.55
C MET A 1 83.50 31.63 32.39
N THR A 2 83.01 30.66 33.19
CA THR A 2 82.52 30.75 34.60
C THR A 2 81.47 31.84 34.91
N SER A 3 80.40 31.67 35.68
CA SER A 3 79.93 30.73 36.70
C SER A 3 78.46 31.17 36.99
N VAL A 4 77.48 30.28 37.11
CA VAL A 4 76.89 29.80 38.39
C VAL A 4 76.02 30.82 39.16
N ASP A 5 74.73 30.45 39.29
CA ASP A 5 73.76 30.58 40.39
C ASP A 5 72.86 31.80 40.69
N ALA A 6 71.58 31.42 40.84
CA ALA A 6 70.62 31.73 41.91
C ALA A 6 69.75 33.01 41.90
N ASN A 7 68.52 32.81 41.41
CA ASN A 7 67.26 32.76 42.18
C ASN A 7 66.90 33.93 43.12
N HIS A 8 65.81 34.65 42.79
CA HIS A 8 64.77 35.24 43.68
C HIS A 8 63.50 35.33 42.80
N GLY A 9 62.43 34.57 43.02
CA GLY A 9 61.45 34.76 44.09
C GLY A 9 60.09 35.07 43.47
N ALA A 10 59.37 34.05 42.98
CA ALA A 10 58.01 34.18 42.46
C ALA A 10 56.99 34.01 43.59
N ALA A 11 56.17 35.04 43.81
CA ALA A 11 55.00 35.00 44.66
C ALA A 11 53.88 34.19 44.00
N GLY A 12 53.27 33.30 44.78
CA GLY A 12 52.22 32.41 44.33
C GLY A 12 50.86 33.06 44.17
N THR A 13 50.07 32.46 43.28
CA THR A 13 48.61 32.43 43.35
C THR A 13 48.18 30.99 43.15
N SER A 14 47.64 30.41 44.22
CA SER A 14 47.10 29.06 44.29
C SER A 14 45.78 28.96 43.53
N ASP A 15 45.75 28.03 42.58
CA ASP A 15 44.58 27.58 41.81
C ASP A 15 43.76 26.59 42.67
N PRO A 16 42.45 26.81 42.90
CA PRO A 16 41.63 25.93 43.72
C PRO A 16 40.88 24.92 42.85
N ASP A 17 41.57 24.00 42.17
CA ASP A 17 40.88 22.86 41.54
C ASP A 17 41.83 21.68 41.33
N THR A 18 42.11 20.94 42.41
CA THR A 18 42.57 19.55 42.28
C THR A 18 42.13 18.75 43.49
N ALA A 19 40.88 18.28 43.47
CA ALA A 19 40.47 17.13 44.25
C ALA A 19 40.24 15.93 43.29
N PRO A 20 40.83 14.75 43.53
CA PRO A 20 40.58 13.59 42.69
C PRO A 20 39.18 13.03 42.97
N ILE A 21 38.37 12.88 41.92
CA ILE A 21 37.05 12.24 41.97
C ILE A 21 37.22 10.75 42.32
N ALA A 22 36.61 10.33 43.42
CA ALA A 22 36.50 8.92 43.79
C ALA A 22 35.52 8.20 42.83
N ILE A 23 36.00 7.14 42.18
CA ILE A 23 35.19 6.29 41.31
C ILE A 23 34.27 5.43 42.19
N VAL A 24 32.98 5.76 42.23
CA VAL A 24 31.94 4.92 42.85
C VAL A 24 31.54 3.82 41.84
N PRO A 25 31.61 2.52 42.18
CA PRO A 25 31.15 1.47 41.29
C PRO A 25 29.62 1.53 41.16
N LEU A 26 29.11 1.62 39.93
CA LEU A 26 27.69 1.58 39.64
C LEU A 26 27.07 0.22 40.07
N PRO A 27 25.83 0.20 40.60
CA PRO A 27 25.14 -1.04 40.91
C PRO A 27 24.87 -1.84 39.63
N ARG A 28 25.12 -3.15 39.68
CA ARG A 28 24.83 -4.06 38.56
C ARG A 28 23.33 -4.06 38.28
N ARG A 29 22.95 -3.87 37.01
CA ARG A 29 21.56 -3.95 36.56
C ARG A 29 20.98 -5.33 36.90
N PRO A 30 19.70 -5.42 37.31
CA PRO A 30 19.02 -6.70 37.44
C PRO A 30 18.98 -7.38 36.06
N GLU A 31 19.42 -8.63 36.00
CA GLU A 31 19.30 -9.48 34.82
C GLU A 31 17.82 -9.62 34.42
N PRO A 32 17.49 -9.54 33.12
CA PRO A 32 16.14 -9.85 32.67
C PRO A 32 15.89 -11.35 32.90
N LEU A 33 14.83 -11.66 33.65
CA LEU A 33 14.33 -13.02 33.83
C LEU A 33 14.03 -13.63 32.46
N SER A 34 14.92 -14.50 31.99
CA SER A 34 14.73 -15.33 30.81
C SER A 34 13.71 -16.42 31.12
N GLY A 35 12.42 -16.06 31.04
CA GLY A 35 11.32 -17.02 30.93
C GLY A 35 11.29 -17.60 29.51
N PRO A 36 10.88 -18.87 29.33
CA PRO A 36 10.75 -19.46 28.00
C PRO A 36 9.69 -18.72 27.20
N TRP A 37 10.07 -18.23 26.02
CA TRP A 37 9.19 -17.64 25.04
C TRP A 37 8.08 -18.63 24.67
N VAL A 38 6.87 -18.40 25.19
CA VAL A 38 5.66 -18.98 24.59
C VAL A 38 5.48 -18.27 23.26
N GLN A 39 5.87 -18.96 22.18
CA GLN A 39 5.60 -18.50 20.83
C GLN A 39 4.08 -18.33 20.68
N PRO A 40 3.57 -17.20 20.17
CA PRO A 40 2.16 -17.11 19.80
C PRO A 40 1.89 -18.16 18.71
N VAL A 41 1.01 -19.11 19.01
CA VAL A 41 0.53 -20.10 18.04
C VAL A 41 -0.12 -19.32 16.89
N PRO A 42 0.33 -19.50 15.63
CA PRO A 42 -0.32 -18.86 14.49
C PRO A 42 -1.78 -19.33 14.42
N PRO A 43 -2.75 -18.42 14.17
CA PRO A 43 -4.13 -18.85 13.98
C PRO A 43 -4.19 -19.86 12.82
N PRO A 44 -5.00 -20.92 12.92
CA PRO A 44 -5.08 -21.93 11.88
C PRO A 44 -5.48 -21.26 10.56
N ARG A 45 -4.62 -21.39 9.55
CA ARG A 45 -4.97 -21.09 8.14
C ARG A 45 -6.23 -21.86 7.83
N SER A 46 -7.35 -21.17 7.66
CA SER A 46 -8.63 -21.77 7.31
C SER A 46 -8.54 -22.30 5.88
N SER A 47 -8.13 -23.56 5.77
CA SER A 47 -8.17 -24.34 4.55
C SER A 47 -9.62 -24.53 4.13
N ARG A 48 -10.13 -23.59 3.33
CA ARG A 48 -11.45 -23.69 2.67
C ARG A 48 -11.50 -24.76 1.58
N TRP A 49 -10.49 -25.61 1.47
CA TRP A 49 -10.37 -26.67 0.46
C TRP A 49 -10.86 -28.06 0.91
N LEU A 50 -11.39 -28.20 2.14
CA LEU A 50 -11.79 -29.53 2.67
C LEU A 50 -13.30 -29.73 2.95
N VAL A 51 -14.18 -28.76 2.69
CA VAL A 51 -15.63 -28.90 2.96
C VAL A 51 -16.47 -29.28 1.72
N VAL A 52 -15.91 -29.23 0.51
CA VAL A 52 -16.63 -29.61 -0.72
C VAL A 52 -16.66 -31.13 -0.94
N LEU A 53 -15.82 -31.92 -0.25
CA LEU A 53 -15.70 -33.36 -0.50
C LEU A 53 -16.72 -34.25 0.24
N VAL A 54 -17.49 -33.74 1.21
CA VAL A 54 -18.40 -34.56 2.03
C VAL A 54 -19.87 -34.47 1.60
N CYS A 55 -20.27 -33.50 0.77
CA CYS A 55 -21.66 -33.39 0.29
C CYS A 55 -21.96 -34.15 -1.01
N VAL A 56 -20.97 -34.71 -1.71
CA VAL A 56 -21.17 -35.37 -3.02
C VAL A 56 -21.42 -36.88 -2.90
N LEU A 57 -21.24 -37.50 -1.73
CA LEU A 57 -21.39 -38.96 -1.57
C LEU A 57 -22.69 -39.43 -0.87
N ALA A 58 -23.62 -38.52 -0.52
CA ALA A 58 -24.85 -38.87 0.22
C ALA A 58 -26.15 -38.85 -0.60
N VAL A 59 -26.11 -38.81 -1.94
CA VAL A 59 -27.32 -38.77 -2.79
C VAL A 59 -27.48 -39.99 -3.72
N LEU A 60 -26.64 -41.04 -3.60
CA LEU A 60 -26.69 -42.21 -4.50
C LEU A 60 -27.06 -43.55 -3.85
N ALA A 61 -27.87 -43.57 -2.78
CA ALA A 61 -28.39 -44.85 -2.26
C ALA A 61 -29.74 -44.71 -1.55
N ALA A 62 -30.85 -44.86 -2.29
CA ALA A 62 -32.06 -45.54 -1.83
C ALA A 62 -33.04 -45.70 -3.00
N GLY A 63 -33.05 -46.89 -3.59
CA GLY A 63 -34.10 -47.33 -4.50
C GLY A 63 -35.26 -48.02 -3.78
N LEU A 64 -36.35 -48.18 -4.54
CA LEU A 64 -37.37 -49.25 -4.49
C LEU A 64 -38.46 -49.19 -3.41
N ALA A 65 -39.64 -48.71 -3.81
CA ALA A 65 -40.97 -49.31 -3.59
C ALA A 65 -41.99 -48.35 -4.25
N GLY A 66 -43.05 -48.73 -4.97
CA GLY A 66 -43.64 -50.00 -5.34
C GLY A 66 -44.81 -49.64 -6.27
N PHE A 67 -44.90 -50.35 -7.39
CA PHE A 67 -45.88 -50.18 -8.45
C PHE A 67 -47.25 -50.72 -8.00
N LEU A 68 -48.33 -49.92 -8.09
CA LEU A 68 -49.70 -50.43 -8.21
C LEU A 68 -50.44 -49.65 -9.30
N VAL A 69 -50.87 -50.41 -10.31
CA VAL A 69 -51.52 -50.01 -11.56
C VAL A 69 -53.03 -49.93 -11.35
N VAL A 70 -53.67 -48.83 -11.75
CA VAL A 70 -55.06 -48.85 -12.26
C VAL A 70 -55.22 -47.78 -13.35
N GLY A 71 -55.64 -48.21 -14.55
CA GLY A 71 -56.43 -47.38 -15.47
C GLY A 71 -55.73 -46.76 -16.69
N GLN A 72 -55.49 -47.56 -17.72
CA GLN A 72 -55.50 -47.10 -19.12
C GLN A 72 -56.98 -46.96 -19.59
N PRO A 73 -57.34 -46.10 -20.57
CA PRO A 73 -56.92 -46.30 -21.96
C PRO A 73 -56.79 -45.04 -22.84
N TRP A 74 -55.81 -45.05 -23.75
CA TRP A 74 -56.00 -45.04 -25.21
C TRP A 74 -54.69 -44.67 -25.92
N SER A 75 -54.34 -45.50 -26.90
CA SER A 75 -53.09 -45.44 -27.64
C SER A 75 -53.16 -44.41 -28.75
N ALA A 76 -52.22 -43.47 -28.75
CA ALA A 76 -51.70 -42.92 -29.98
C ALA A 76 -50.41 -43.68 -30.31
N VAL A 77 -50.40 -44.42 -31.42
CA VAL A 77 -49.20 -45.06 -31.96
C VAL A 77 -48.27 -43.94 -32.44
N ALA A 78 -47.36 -43.49 -31.58
CA ALA A 78 -46.20 -42.72 -32.00
C ALA A 78 -45.14 -43.73 -32.48
N GLY A 79 -44.68 -43.58 -33.71
CA GLY A 79 -43.61 -44.42 -34.29
C GLY A 79 -42.34 -44.41 -33.43
N PRO A 80 -41.41 -45.35 -33.68
CA PRO A 80 -40.15 -45.42 -32.94
C PRO A 80 -39.49 -44.04 -32.93
N PRO A 81 -39.01 -43.53 -31.79
CA PRO A 81 -38.25 -42.29 -31.78
C PRO A 81 -37.03 -42.53 -32.67
N VAL A 82 -37.00 -41.89 -33.83
CA VAL A 82 -35.77 -41.74 -34.59
C VAL A 82 -34.85 -41.01 -33.64
N ALA A 83 -33.84 -41.73 -33.12
CA ALA A 83 -32.80 -41.14 -32.32
C ALA A 83 -32.26 -39.95 -33.12
N ALA A 84 -32.51 -38.74 -32.59
CA ALA A 84 -31.90 -37.54 -33.14
C ALA A 84 -30.39 -37.80 -33.15
N ALA A 85 -29.81 -37.85 -34.34
CA ALA A 85 -28.36 -37.95 -34.50
C ALA A 85 -27.73 -36.86 -33.61
N PRO A 86 -26.65 -37.15 -32.87
CA PRO A 86 -25.97 -36.12 -32.11
C PRO A 86 -25.63 -35.00 -33.09
N ALA A 87 -26.06 -33.78 -32.76
CA ALA A 87 -25.75 -32.59 -33.56
C ALA A 87 -24.24 -32.60 -33.85
N PRO A 88 -23.81 -32.20 -35.07
CA PRO A 88 -22.39 -32.14 -35.38
C PRO A 88 -21.72 -31.29 -34.30
N THR A 89 -20.76 -31.89 -33.60
CA THR A 89 -19.87 -31.17 -32.69
C THR A 89 -19.19 -30.14 -33.57
N SER A 90 -19.57 -28.86 -33.40
CA SER A 90 -18.96 -27.76 -34.15
C SER A 90 -17.45 -27.90 -34.08
N PRO A 91 -16.70 -27.71 -35.19
CA PRO A 91 -15.25 -27.70 -35.12
C PRO A 91 -14.80 -26.70 -34.04
N PRO A 92 -13.64 -26.93 -33.41
CA PRO A 92 -13.11 -25.97 -32.44
C PRO A 92 -13.11 -24.59 -33.10
N THR A 93 -13.90 -23.66 -32.57
CA THR A 93 -13.97 -22.31 -33.14
C THR A 93 -12.58 -21.70 -33.11
N ASP A 94 -12.14 -21.15 -34.24
CA ASP A 94 -10.87 -20.42 -34.30
C ASP A 94 -10.85 -19.37 -33.18
N PRO A 95 -9.83 -19.33 -32.31
CA PRO A 95 -9.80 -18.41 -31.18
C PRO A 95 -9.97 -16.93 -31.57
N SER A 96 -9.55 -16.53 -32.77
CA SER A 96 -9.75 -15.17 -33.27
C SER A 96 -11.24 -14.88 -33.55
N GLU A 97 -11.95 -15.83 -34.14
CA GLU A 97 -13.39 -15.76 -34.38
C GLU A 97 -14.17 -15.80 -33.05
N ALA A 98 -13.73 -16.64 -32.10
CA ALA A 98 -14.33 -16.73 -30.78
C ALA A 98 -14.22 -15.41 -29.99
N LEU A 99 -13.07 -14.73 -30.04
CA LEU A 99 -12.91 -13.38 -29.45
C LEU A 99 -13.84 -12.35 -30.09
N ARG A 100 -13.96 -12.37 -31.42
CA ARG A 100 -14.88 -11.47 -32.14
C ARG A 100 -16.34 -11.78 -31.81
N ALA A 101 -16.70 -13.05 -31.69
CA ALA A 101 -18.03 -13.46 -31.26
C ALA A 101 -18.32 -12.97 -29.83
N GLN A 102 -17.35 -13.10 -28.91
CA GLN A 102 -17.46 -12.58 -27.55
C GLN A 102 -17.67 -11.07 -27.52
N GLN A 103 -16.86 -10.30 -28.26
CA GLN A 103 -17.02 -8.85 -28.39
C GLN A 103 -18.41 -8.47 -28.93
N ARG A 104 -18.91 -9.16 -29.96
CA ARG A 104 -20.26 -8.91 -30.50
C ARG A 104 -21.36 -9.18 -29.48
N SER A 105 -21.21 -10.24 -28.69
CA SER A 105 -22.14 -10.55 -27.61
C SER A 105 -22.15 -9.46 -26.53
N ASP A 106 -20.99 -8.86 -26.25
CA ASP A 106 -20.82 -7.82 -25.22
C ASP A 106 -21.09 -6.39 -25.71
N ALA A 107 -21.35 -6.21 -27.02
CA ALA A 107 -21.46 -4.90 -27.64
C ALA A 107 -22.56 -4.04 -27.00
N GLY A 108 -23.75 -4.60 -26.75
CA GLY A 108 -24.85 -3.87 -26.13
C GLY A 108 -24.53 -3.36 -24.72
N ALA A 109 -23.84 -4.18 -23.91
CA ALA A 109 -23.40 -3.78 -22.58
C ALA A 109 -22.30 -2.72 -22.65
N THR A 110 -21.36 -2.88 -23.57
CA THR A 110 -20.26 -1.91 -23.76
C THR A 110 -20.78 -0.55 -24.24
N GLU A 111 -21.74 -0.51 -25.16
CA GLU A 111 -22.37 0.73 -25.60
C GLU A 111 -23.12 1.44 -24.45
N ALA A 112 -23.76 0.69 -23.55
CA ALA A 112 -24.43 1.27 -22.39
C ALA A 112 -23.47 1.96 -21.40
N LEU A 113 -22.17 1.63 -21.45
CA LEU A 113 -21.12 2.26 -20.64
C LEU A 113 -20.50 3.50 -21.31
N ALA A 114 -20.88 3.83 -22.55
CA ALA A 114 -20.33 4.97 -23.28
C ALA A 114 -20.44 6.28 -22.47
N GLY A 115 -19.34 7.00 -22.36
CA GLY A 115 -19.23 8.25 -21.61
C GLY A 115 -19.10 8.09 -20.09
N THR A 116 -19.06 6.87 -19.56
CA THR A 116 -18.94 6.59 -18.12
C THR A 116 -17.58 6.01 -17.74
N TRP A 117 -17.20 6.12 -16.47
CA TRP A 117 -16.00 5.52 -15.93
C TRP A 117 -16.26 4.07 -15.54
N VAL A 118 -15.35 3.16 -15.91
CA VAL A 118 -15.43 1.72 -15.66
C VAL A 118 -14.09 1.20 -15.11
N PRO A 119 -14.09 0.19 -14.23
CA PRO A 119 -12.88 -0.55 -13.87
C PRO A 119 -12.36 -1.38 -15.04
N GLN A 120 -11.11 -1.18 -15.45
CA GLN A 120 -10.44 -1.99 -16.47
C GLN A 120 -9.58 -3.04 -15.79
N LEU A 121 -9.86 -4.33 -16.03
CA LEU A 121 -9.19 -5.47 -15.39
C LEU A 121 -7.99 -6.01 -16.18
N SER A 122 -8.00 -5.83 -17.51
CA SER A 122 -6.94 -6.36 -18.38
C SER A 122 -6.94 -5.64 -19.72
N ALA A 123 -5.77 -5.55 -20.33
CA ALA A 123 -5.57 -5.16 -21.73
C ALA A 123 -4.48 -6.05 -22.33
N LYS A 124 -4.84 -6.92 -23.28
CA LYS A 124 -3.92 -7.82 -23.97
C LYS A 124 -4.00 -7.63 -25.48
N LYS A 125 -2.91 -7.89 -26.18
CA LYS A 125 -2.89 -7.95 -27.63
C LYS A 125 -2.05 -9.13 -28.11
N VAL A 126 -2.34 -9.59 -29.31
CA VAL A 126 -1.57 -10.67 -29.93
C VAL A 126 -0.12 -10.24 -30.11
N GLY A 127 0.82 -11.12 -29.77
CA GLY A 127 2.26 -10.86 -29.78
C GLY A 127 2.79 -10.11 -28.55
N MET A 128 1.92 -9.64 -27.65
CA MET A 128 2.36 -9.06 -26.37
C MET A 128 2.98 -10.14 -25.49
N THR A 129 4.07 -9.81 -24.80
CA THR A 129 4.68 -10.70 -23.80
C THR A 129 4.60 -10.08 -22.41
N VAL A 130 4.06 -10.81 -21.44
CA VAL A 130 3.96 -10.42 -20.02
C VAL A 130 4.45 -11.60 -19.19
N ASP A 131 5.40 -11.36 -18.27
CA ASP A 131 6.01 -12.38 -17.41
C ASP A 131 6.51 -13.63 -18.17
N GLY A 132 7.07 -13.40 -19.36
CA GLY A 132 7.59 -14.46 -20.23
C GLY A 132 6.52 -15.22 -21.03
N ARG A 133 5.23 -14.92 -20.87
CA ARG A 133 4.14 -15.47 -21.67
C ARG A 133 3.80 -14.55 -22.84
N THR A 134 4.00 -15.04 -24.06
CA THR A 134 3.48 -14.38 -25.27
C THR A 134 2.00 -14.72 -25.47
N TYR A 135 1.19 -13.70 -25.76
CA TYR A 135 -0.25 -13.85 -25.97
C TYR A 135 -0.57 -14.07 -27.44
N ASP A 136 -1.21 -15.18 -27.75
CA ASP A 136 -1.94 -15.41 -29.00
C ASP A 136 -3.47 -15.18 -28.78
N TYR A 137 -4.29 -15.39 -29.80
CA TYR A 137 -5.75 -15.22 -29.67
C TYR A 137 -6.37 -16.15 -28.61
N ALA A 138 -5.87 -17.40 -28.48
CA ALA A 138 -6.36 -18.33 -27.47
C ALA A 138 -6.04 -17.86 -26.06
N ALA A 139 -4.82 -17.34 -25.83
CA ALA A 139 -4.39 -16.79 -24.56
C ALA A 139 -5.18 -15.55 -24.17
N VAL A 140 -5.50 -14.66 -25.11
CA VAL A 140 -6.33 -13.48 -24.86
C VAL A 140 -7.77 -13.88 -24.51
N LEU A 141 -8.34 -14.86 -25.22
CA LEU A 141 -9.68 -15.37 -24.91
C LEU A 141 -9.73 -15.99 -23.51
N ALA A 142 -8.73 -16.79 -23.16
CA ALA A 142 -8.63 -17.43 -21.85
C ALA A 142 -8.47 -16.40 -20.71
N ASP A 143 -7.67 -15.34 -20.91
CA ASP A 143 -7.51 -14.23 -19.96
C ASP A 143 -8.87 -13.58 -19.64
N HIS A 144 -9.64 -13.26 -20.67
CA HIS A 144 -10.99 -12.70 -20.51
C HIS A 144 -11.94 -13.67 -19.79
N GLN A 145 -11.94 -14.96 -20.17
CA GLN A 145 -12.81 -15.96 -19.57
C GLN A 145 -12.49 -16.20 -18.09
N GLN A 146 -11.21 -16.21 -17.72
CA GLN A 146 -10.77 -16.33 -16.32
C GLN A 146 -11.23 -15.11 -15.50
N LEU A 147 -11.09 -13.91 -16.05
CA LEU A 147 -11.59 -12.69 -15.40
C LEU A 147 -13.10 -12.74 -15.23
N ARG A 148 -13.86 -13.22 -16.22
CA ARG A 148 -15.31 -13.36 -16.11
C ARG A 148 -15.75 -14.42 -15.09
N GLN A 149 -14.96 -15.46 -14.85
CA GLN A 149 -15.23 -16.40 -13.75
C GLN A 149 -15.13 -15.70 -12.37
N THR A 150 -14.23 -14.72 -12.24
CA THR A 150 -14.02 -13.96 -11.00
C THR A 150 -15.00 -12.77 -10.89
N TYR A 151 -15.28 -12.11 -12.01
CA TYR A 151 -16.15 -10.95 -12.17
C TYR A 151 -17.21 -11.26 -13.23
N PRO A 152 -18.34 -11.90 -12.87
CA PRO A 152 -19.34 -12.39 -13.83
C PRO A 152 -19.95 -11.33 -14.74
N ASP A 153 -19.88 -10.05 -14.35
CA ASP A 153 -20.32 -8.89 -15.12
C ASP A 153 -19.21 -8.28 -16.00
N ALA A 154 -18.02 -8.88 -16.08
CA ALA A 154 -16.97 -8.39 -16.95
C ALA A 154 -17.35 -8.54 -18.43
N VAL A 155 -17.02 -7.53 -19.25
CA VAL A 155 -17.32 -7.46 -20.69
C VAL A 155 -16.05 -7.18 -21.50
N LEU A 156 -16.01 -7.72 -22.72
CA LEU A 156 -14.88 -7.58 -23.63
C LEU A 156 -15.06 -6.39 -24.57
N VAL A 157 -14.06 -5.50 -24.57
CA VAL A 157 -14.00 -4.29 -25.39
C VAL A 157 -12.85 -4.40 -26.37
N TRP A 158 -13.09 -4.07 -27.64
CA TRP A 158 -12.02 -3.86 -28.61
C TRP A 158 -11.57 -2.40 -28.57
N SER A 159 -10.29 -2.15 -28.30
CA SER A 159 -9.80 -0.79 -28.08
C SER A 159 -9.83 0.09 -29.34
N GLY A 160 -9.86 -0.52 -30.54
CA GLY A 160 -9.97 0.21 -31.81
C GLY A 160 -11.31 0.90 -32.03
N ASP A 161 -12.35 0.55 -31.28
CA ASP A 161 -13.68 1.18 -31.40
C ASP A 161 -13.83 2.46 -30.57
N TRP A 162 -12.80 2.83 -29.79
CA TRP A 162 -12.85 3.89 -28.78
C TRP A 162 -11.58 4.77 -28.79
N SER A 163 -11.74 6.10 -28.91
CA SER A 163 -10.62 7.06 -28.90
C SER A 163 -9.91 7.15 -27.54
N SER A 164 -10.61 6.77 -26.48
CA SER A 164 -10.10 6.81 -25.11
C SER A 164 -8.87 5.95 -24.88
N PHE A 165 -8.59 4.91 -25.67
CA PHE A 165 -7.40 4.05 -25.49
C PHE A 165 -6.16 4.62 -26.21
N ARG A 166 -4.98 4.42 -25.59
CA ARG A 166 -3.69 4.82 -26.21
C ARG A 166 -3.34 3.94 -27.41
N GLY A 167 -3.68 2.66 -27.34
CA GLY A 167 -3.51 1.69 -28.43
C GLY A 167 -4.86 1.24 -28.97
N GLN A 168 -4.96 1.09 -30.29
CA GLN A 168 -6.19 0.70 -31.02
C GLN A 168 -6.21 -0.80 -31.39
N ASP A 169 -5.29 -1.57 -30.82
CA ASP A 169 -4.99 -2.97 -31.15
C ASP A 169 -5.13 -3.92 -29.94
N PHE A 170 -5.87 -3.54 -28.91
CA PHE A 170 -6.01 -4.29 -27.65
C PHE A 170 -7.41 -4.86 -27.44
N TRP A 171 -7.43 -6.06 -26.88
CA TRP A 171 -8.60 -6.67 -26.25
C TRP A 171 -8.59 -6.32 -24.77
N VAL A 172 -9.61 -5.58 -24.34
CA VAL A 172 -9.68 -4.98 -23.01
C VAL A 172 -10.85 -5.60 -22.27
N THR A 173 -10.60 -6.14 -21.08
CA THR A 173 -11.67 -6.63 -20.19
C THR A 173 -12.00 -5.55 -19.18
N VAL A 174 -13.25 -5.11 -19.13
CA VAL A 174 -13.75 -4.12 -18.16
C VAL A 174 -14.90 -4.72 -17.36
N VAL A 175 -15.17 -4.17 -16.18
CA VAL A 175 -16.35 -4.51 -15.39
C VAL A 175 -17.54 -3.72 -15.90
N ASN A 176 -18.68 -4.37 -16.15
CA ASN A 176 -19.91 -3.71 -16.61
C ASN A 176 -20.62 -2.94 -15.48
N ARG A 177 -19.95 -1.92 -14.95
CA ARG A 177 -20.47 -1.01 -13.92
C ARG A 177 -20.03 0.41 -14.25
N SER A 178 -21.01 1.32 -14.30
CA SER A 178 -20.76 2.74 -14.54
C SER A 178 -20.50 3.48 -13.23
N PHE A 179 -19.52 4.38 -13.28
CA PHE A 179 -19.18 5.26 -12.19
C PHE A 179 -19.17 6.73 -12.66
N PRO A 180 -19.53 7.68 -11.77
CA PRO A 180 -19.58 9.10 -12.12
C PRO A 180 -18.19 9.72 -12.31
N THR A 181 -17.15 9.15 -11.67
CA THR A 181 -15.77 9.66 -11.71
C THR A 181 -14.77 8.51 -11.82
N GLY A 182 -13.56 8.83 -12.30
CA GLY A 182 -12.45 7.88 -12.34
C GLY A 182 -12.07 7.39 -10.94
N ASP A 183 -12.08 8.28 -9.95
CA ASP A 183 -11.80 7.93 -8.55
C ASP A 183 -12.81 6.92 -7.98
N ALA A 184 -14.09 7.03 -8.33
CA ALA A 184 -15.11 6.07 -7.88
C ALA A 184 -14.91 4.68 -8.50
N ALA A 185 -14.54 4.60 -9.78
CA ALA A 185 -14.18 3.34 -10.43
C ALA A 185 -12.86 2.76 -9.86
N ASN A 186 -11.88 3.62 -9.53
CA ASN A 186 -10.64 3.21 -8.88
C ASN A 186 -10.87 2.69 -7.45
N ALA A 187 -11.78 3.31 -6.70
CA ALA A 187 -12.19 2.82 -5.39
C ALA A 187 -12.81 1.42 -5.47
N TRP A 188 -13.57 1.12 -6.53
CA TRP A 188 -14.03 -0.24 -6.79
C TRP A 188 -12.87 -1.22 -7.02
N CYS A 189 -11.89 -0.86 -7.86
CA CYS A 189 -10.72 -1.72 -8.09
C CYS A 189 -9.96 -2.00 -6.77
N ALA A 190 -9.83 -0.98 -5.91
CA ALA A 190 -9.17 -1.10 -4.61
C ALA A 190 -9.97 -1.98 -3.63
N GLN A 191 -11.29 -1.82 -3.57
CA GLN A 191 -12.18 -2.67 -2.75
C GLN A 191 -12.19 -4.12 -3.21
N ALA A 192 -12.04 -4.37 -4.51
CA ALA A 192 -11.88 -5.70 -5.07
C ALA A 192 -10.51 -6.34 -4.75
N GLY A 193 -9.61 -5.62 -4.07
CA GLY A 193 -8.29 -6.11 -3.69
C GLY A 193 -7.31 -6.26 -4.85
N ILE A 194 -7.59 -5.62 -5.98
CA ILE A 194 -6.78 -5.74 -7.21
C ILE A 194 -5.63 -4.74 -7.15
N GLY A 195 -4.44 -5.13 -7.60
CA GLY A 195 -3.28 -4.24 -7.72
C GLY A 195 -3.59 -3.02 -8.58
N SER A 196 -2.88 -1.92 -8.32
CA SER A 196 -2.98 -0.66 -9.08
C SER A 196 -2.53 -0.79 -10.53
N ASP A 197 -1.59 -1.68 -10.80
CA ASP A 197 -1.13 -1.99 -12.17
C ASP A 197 -2.04 -3.00 -12.87
N ASP A 198 -2.86 -3.72 -12.09
CA ASP A 198 -3.77 -4.76 -12.55
C ASP A 198 -5.20 -4.26 -12.78
N CYS A 199 -5.59 -3.15 -12.14
CA CYS A 199 -6.88 -2.50 -12.38
C CYS A 199 -6.79 -0.99 -12.20
N TYR A 200 -7.30 -0.25 -13.17
CA TYR A 200 -7.47 1.20 -13.10
C TYR A 200 -8.70 1.66 -13.87
N ALA A 201 -9.15 2.89 -13.60
CA ALA A 201 -10.36 3.44 -14.16
C ALA A 201 -10.15 3.94 -15.58
N LYS A 202 -11.06 3.52 -16.45
CA LYS A 202 -11.14 3.90 -17.85
C LYS A 202 -12.47 4.54 -18.14
N ARG A 203 -12.48 5.69 -18.82
CA ARG A 203 -13.71 6.22 -19.39
C ARG A 203 -13.86 5.73 -20.82
N LEU A 204 -14.95 5.02 -21.13
CA LEU A 204 -15.20 4.57 -22.51
C LEU A 204 -15.71 5.75 -23.33
N SER A 205 -14.86 6.33 -24.18
CA SER A 205 -15.22 7.48 -25.01
C SER A 205 -14.71 7.32 -26.45
N ARG A 206 -15.48 7.88 -27.40
CA ARG A 206 -15.13 8.05 -28.81
C ARG A 206 -14.64 9.45 -29.15
N THR A 207 -14.71 10.34 -28.17
CA THR A 207 -14.18 11.70 -28.25
C THR A 207 -13.13 11.89 -27.18
N GLY A 208 -12.19 12.79 -27.45
CA GLY A 208 -11.10 13.05 -26.52
C GLY A 208 -9.99 12.01 -26.55
N GLY A 209 -8.88 12.34 -25.92
CA GLY A 209 -7.66 11.54 -25.89
C GLY A 209 -7.57 10.57 -24.71
N TYR A 210 -6.46 9.83 -24.66
CA TYR A 210 -6.15 8.89 -23.60
C TYR A 210 -6.06 9.55 -22.21
N ALA A 211 -5.44 10.73 -22.14
CA ALA A 211 -5.10 11.37 -20.86
C ALA A 211 -6.34 11.79 -20.07
N GLU A 212 -7.37 12.35 -20.73
CA GLU A 212 -8.62 12.75 -20.05
C GLU A 212 -9.56 11.57 -19.73
N ASN A 213 -9.34 10.41 -20.37
CA ASN A 213 -10.20 9.23 -20.25
C ASN A 213 -9.52 8.08 -19.48
N THR A 214 -8.42 8.36 -18.77
CA THR A 214 -7.70 7.39 -17.96
C THR A 214 -7.38 7.99 -16.61
N ALA A 215 -7.89 7.38 -15.55
CA ALA A 215 -7.54 7.74 -14.18
C ALA A 215 -6.73 6.57 -13.63
N LEU A 216 -5.40 6.68 -13.73
CA LEU A 216 -4.51 5.67 -13.19
C LEU A 216 -4.72 5.56 -11.70
N ARG A 217 -4.73 4.32 -11.21
CA ARG A 217 -4.43 4.09 -9.81
C ARG A 217 -2.94 4.32 -9.67
N THR A 218 -2.54 5.15 -8.73
CA THR A 218 -1.13 5.23 -8.38
C THR A 218 -0.67 3.82 -8.04
N GLY A 219 0.17 3.29 -8.94
CA GLY A 219 0.93 2.06 -8.83
C GLY A 219 1.50 1.94 -7.43
N GLY A 220 1.26 0.84 -6.72
CA GLY A 220 1.88 0.58 -5.43
C GLY A 220 3.39 0.40 -5.56
N GLY A 221 4.12 1.50 -5.68
CA GLY A 221 5.32 1.72 -4.88
C GLY A 221 4.88 2.27 -3.52
N GLY A 222 4.10 1.51 -2.75
CA GLY A 222 3.62 1.92 -1.42
C GLY A 222 2.73 3.18 -1.34
N ALA A 223 1.46 2.96 -0.98
CA ALA A 223 0.43 3.90 -0.47
C ALA A 223 -0.33 4.82 -1.46
N ALA A 224 -1.63 5.12 -1.25
CA ALA A 224 -2.35 5.22 0.02
C ALA A 224 -3.74 4.52 -0.01
N ALA A 225 -4.14 3.58 0.86
CA ALA A 225 -4.18 3.65 2.33
C ALA A 225 -3.01 4.38 2.93
N SER A 226 -3.26 5.57 3.50
CA SER A 226 -2.31 6.39 4.25
C SER A 226 -1.04 5.61 4.60
N ALA A 227 0.00 5.66 3.75
CA ALA A 227 1.33 5.45 4.31
C ALA A 227 1.41 6.59 5.28
N SER A 228 1.34 6.25 6.56
CA SER A 228 1.65 7.25 7.56
C SER A 228 3.10 7.60 7.24
N PRO A 229 3.38 8.84 6.80
CA PRO A 229 4.73 9.20 6.46
C PRO A 229 5.63 8.91 7.65
N THR A 230 6.85 8.52 7.38
CA THR A 230 7.86 8.44 8.43
C THR A 230 8.40 9.85 8.72
N LEU A 231 9.02 10.06 9.87
CA LEU A 231 9.79 11.26 10.12
C LEU A 231 11.18 11.08 9.49
N GLY A 232 11.41 11.60 8.28
CA GLY A 232 12.68 11.42 7.59
C GLY A 232 13.09 9.95 7.39
N ALA A 233 14.39 9.71 7.31
CA ALA A 233 15.00 8.38 7.30
C ALA A 233 16.12 8.31 8.36
N VAL A 234 16.63 7.11 8.68
CA VAL A 234 17.81 6.99 9.54
C VAL A 234 19.07 7.18 8.69
N TRP A 235 19.94 8.11 9.07
CA TRP A 235 21.24 8.35 8.38
C TRP A 235 22.47 8.15 9.28
N SER A 236 22.29 8.00 10.59
CA SER A 236 23.38 7.70 11.55
C SER A 236 22.88 6.80 12.69
N SER A 237 23.80 6.08 13.33
CA SER A 237 23.48 5.10 14.38
C SER A 237 23.04 5.72 15.72
N ASN A 238 23.30 7.01 15.94
CA ASN A 238 23.06 7.68 17.22
C ASN A 238 21.72 8.45 17.23
N GLN A 239 20.81 8.11 16.32
CA GLN A 239 19.54 8.78 16.11
C GLN A 239 18.38 8.06 16.78
N THR A 240 17.32 8.80 17.08
CA THR A 240 16.07 8.25 17.60
C THR A 240 14.89 8.96 16.96
N GLY A 241 13.87 8.17 16.58
CA GLY A 241 12.61 8.64 16.00
C GLY A 241 12.62 8.88 14.48
N PHE A 242 13.78 9.05 13.86
CA PHE A 242 13.86 9.15 12.41
C PHE A 242 13.58 7.80 11.73
N GLY A 243 12.85 7.81 10.62
CA GLY A 243 12.36 6.60 9.96
C GLY A 243 11.13 5.95 10.61
N ASP A 244 10.70 6.43 11.78
CA ASP A 244 9.50 5.94 12.46
C ASP A 244 8.24 6.71 12.06
N VAL A 245 7.08 6.05 12.20
CA VAL A 245 5.77 6.69 12.09
C VAL A 245 5.38 7.22 13.47
N ARG A 246 5.16 8.54 13.57
CA ARG A 246 4.76 9.22 14.82
C ARG A 246 5.68 8.87 16.00
N PRO A 247 6.99 9.15 15.90
CA PRO A 247 7.91 8.85 16.99
C PRO A 247 7.52 9.63 18.26
N ASN A 248 7.72 9.03 19.42
CA ASN A 248 7.52 9.68 20.72
C ASN A 248 8.79 10.42 21.21
N GLU A 249 9.89 10.31 20.47
CA GLU A 249 11.16 10.97 20.74
C GLU A 249 11.83 11.33 19.41
N ILE A 250 12.45 12.51 19.32
CA ILE A 250 13.16 12.99 18.13
C ILE A 250 14.56 13.38 18.59
N TYR A 251 15.58 12.73 18.04
CA TYR A 251 16.97 13.03 18.36
C TYR A 251 17.91 12.73 17.19
N ALA A 252 18.61 13.75 16.69
CA ALA A 252 19.55 13.58 15.57
C ALA A 252 21.00 13.26 16.03
N GLY A 253 21.25 13.31 17.34
CA GLY A 253 22.60 13.25 17.91
C GLY A 253 23.22 14.62 18.20
N GLY A 254 24.28 14.67 19.01
CA GLY A 254 25.05 15.89 19.28
C GLY A 254 24.84 16.48 20.68
N SER A 255 23.75 17.21 20.91
CA SER A 255 23.46 17.89 22.18
C SER A 255 21.98 17.82 22.56
N GLY A 256 21.67 18.00 23.85
CA GLY A 256 20.28 17.96 24.36
C GLY A 256 19.35 19.02 23.78
N THR A 257 19.88 20.11 23.20
CA THR A 257 19.10 21.12 22.45
C THR A 257 18.48 20.58 21.17
N GLY A 258 19.02 19.47 20.65
CA GLY A 258 18.52 18.78 19.47
C GLY A 258 17.56 17.62 19.78
N GLN A 259 17.18 17.45 21.05
CA GLN A 259 16.32 16.36 21.51
C GLN A 259 14.93 16.89 21.90
N VAL A 260 13.90 16.16 21.48
CA VAL A 260 12.52 16.34 21.94
C VAL A 260 11.96 15.00 22.40
N THR A 261 11.46 14.92 23.62
CA THR A 261 10.87 13.70 24.20
C THR A 261 9.38 13.83 24.44
N ASP A 262 8.73 12.72 24.78
CA ASP A 262 7.31 12.63 25.15
C ASP A 262 6.37 13.22 24.08
N VAL A 263 6.76 13.04 22.82
CA VAL A 263 6.05 13.60 21.68
C VAL A 263 4.70 12.90 21.49
N THR A 264 3.64 13.69 21.55
CA THR A 264 2.27 13.29 21.23
C THR A 264 1.81 14.04 19.98
N TRP A 265 1.58 13.32 18.89
CA TRP A 265 1.15 13.89 17.62
C TRP A 265 -0.36 14.15 17.57
N GLU A 266 -0.73 15.37 17.23
CA GLU A 266 -2.11 15.83 17.09
C GLU A 266 -2.61 15.65 15.65
N SER A 267 -1.71 15.82 14.69
CA SER A 267 -1.95 15.58 13.27
C SER A 267 -0.80 14.79 12.64
N TRP A 268 -1.10 13.98 11.61
CA TRP A 268 -0.11 13.19 10.87
C TRP A 268 -0.64 12.81 9.50
N GLY A 269 0.23 12.79 8.49
CA GLY A 269 -0.11 12.40 7.11
C GLY A 269 -0.63 13.53 6.22
N GLY A 270 -0.83 14.73 6.76
CA GLY A 270 -1.10 15.95 5.96
C GLY A 270 0.20 16.58 5.44
N ALA A 271 0.08 17.68 4.69
CA ALA A 271 1.24 18.46 4.22
C ALA A 271 2.17 18.91 5.37
N GLN A 272 1.61 19.06 6.57
CA GLN A 272 2.32 19.20 7.83
C GLN A 272 1.70 18.27 8.87
N ALA A 273 2.49 17.92 9.87
CA ALA A 273 2.08 17.24 11.09
C ALA A 273 2.50 18.07 12.31
N THR A 274 1.63 18.15 13.30
CA THR A 274 1.86 18.88 14.54
C THR A 274 1.79 17.95 15.73
N GLY A 275 2.65 18.17 16.71
CA GLY A 275 2.65 17.45 17.96
C GLY A 275 3.16 18.30 19.11
N ARG A 276 3.07 17.77 20.32
CA ARG A 276 3.59 18.40 21.54
C ARG A 276 4.56 17.47 22.22
N GLY A 277 5.63 18.02 22.79
CA GLY A 277 6.60 17.26 23.56
C GLY A 277 7.33 18.14 24.56
N THR A 278 8.48 17.66 25.02
CA THR A 278 9.37 18.38 25.92
C THR A 278 10.74 18.54 25.26
N GLY A 279 11.28 19.76 25.22
CA GLY A 279 12.60 20.04 24.67
C GLY A 279 13.41 20.93 25.60
N LEU A 280 14.73 20.93 25.41
CA LEU A 280 15.63 21.79 26.17
C LEU A 280 15.59 23.22 25.62
N TRP A 281 15.03 24.15 26.38
CA TRP A 281 15.10 25.58 26.10
C TRP A 281 16.33 26.19 26.77
N VAL A 282 17.10 26.99 26.05
CA VAL A 282 18.28 27.68 26.57
C VAL A 282 18.04 29.18 26.46
N PRO A 283 17.91 29.92 27.58
CA PRO A 283 17.79 31.36 27.56
C PRO A 283 19.01 32.03 26.92
N ASP A 284 18.81 33.21 26.35
CA ASP A 284 19.90 34.01 25.78
C ASP A 284 21.02 34.26 26.80
N GLY A 285 22.26 34.02 26.39
CA GLY A 285 23.46 34.22 27.22
C GLY A 285 23.69 33.15 28.29
N VAL A 286 22.89 32.08 28.32
CA VAL A 286 23.04 30.96 29.27
C VAL A 286 23.75 29.79 28.59
N ALA A 287 24.59 29.07 29.35
CA ALA A 287 25.26 27.88 28.85
C ALA A 287 24.24 26.76 28.59
N THR A 288 24.45 25.95 27.55
CA THR A 288 23.55 24.84 27.21
C THR A 288 23.34 23.84 28.35
N ALA A 289 24.35 23.67 29.21
CA ALA A 289 24.26 22.79 30.38
C ALA A 289 23.22 23.26 31.42
N ASP A 290 22.92 24.55 31.44
CA ASP A 290 21.96 25.18 32.36
C ASP A 290 20.58 25.39 31.71
N GLY A 291 20.34 24.77 30.55
CA GLY A 291 19.06 24.79 29.87
C GLY A 291 17.94 24.16 30.71
N VAL A 292 16.70 24.57 30.44
CA VAL A 292 15.51 24.12 31.16
C VAL A 292 14.60 23.34 30.22
N GLN A 293 14.14 22.17 30.66
CA GLN A 293 13.14 21.39 29.91
C GLN A 293 11.79 22.13 29.92
N LYS A 294 11.25 22.38 28.72
CA LYS A 294 10.02 23.16 28.51
C LYS A 294 9.10 22.48 27.49
N PRO A 295 7.78 22.69 27.57
CA PRO A 295 6.85 22.22 26.56
C PRO A 295 7.15 22.84 25.18
N VAL A 296 7.17 22.01 24.14
CA VAL A 296 7.34 22.43 22.74
C VAL A 296 6.14 22.08 21.88
N VAL A 297 5.96 22.84 20.79
CA VAL A 297 5.17 22.41 19.63
C VAL A 297 6.14 21.95 18.56
N VAL A 298 5.97 20.72 18.09
CA VAL A 298 6.73 20.09 17.01
C VAL A 298 5.94 20.19 15.72
N VAL A 299 6.62 20.56 14.63
CA VAL A 299 6.07 20.66 13.28
C VAL A 299 6.95 19.83 12.34
N ALA A 300 6.40 18.74 11.82
CA ALA A 300 6.99 18.00 10.71
C ALA A 300 6.36 18.49 9.39
N SER A 301 7.18 18.71 8.37
CA SER A 301 6.74 19.34 7.12
C SER A 301 7.55 18.85 5.92
N ASN A 302 7.34 19.46 4.75
CA ASN A 302 7.98 19.07 3.50
C ASN A 302 7.73 17.58 3.19
N LEU A 303 6.45 17.19 3.15
CA LEU A 303 6.03 15.84 2.86
C LEU A 303 6.43 15.47 1.41
N GLY A 304 7.23 14.43 1.25
CA GLY A 304 7.72 14.04 -0.05
C GLY A 304 8.41 12.67 -0.04
N ASP A 305 9.11 12.40 -1.13
CA ASP A 305 9.92 11.19 -1.25
C ASP A 305 11.21 11.30 -0.43
N CYS A 306 11.55 10.20 0.22
CA CYS A 306 12.75 10.01 1.03
C CYS A 306 13.25 8.59 0.75
N HIS A 307 14.20 8.44 -0.17
CA HIS A 307 14.72 7.14 -0.60
C HIS A 307 13.64 6.15 -1.07
N GLY A 308 12.64 6.64 -1.83
CA GLY A 308 11.52 5.82 -2.29
C GLY A 308 10.43 5.57 -1.24
N ARG A 309 10.44 6.29 -0.10
CA ARG A 309 9.42 6.23 0.95
C ARG A 309 8.79 7.59 1.18
N LEU A 310 7.48 7.62 1.43
CA LEU A 310 6.80 8.85 1.85
C LEU A 310 7.26 9.24 3.27
N ALA A 311 7.83 10.44 3.41
CA ALA A 311 8.31 10.95 4.69
C ALA A 311 8.17 12.48 4.79
N TYR A 312 8.12 12.99 6.02
CA TYR A 312 8.40 14.40 6.28
C TYR A 312 9.90 14.63 6.15
N ARG A 313 10.31 15.61 5.34
CA ARG A 313 11.71 15.90 5.05
C ARG A 313 12.29 17.03 5.88
N SER A 314 11.46 17.67 6.71
CA SER A 314 11.88 18.67 7.69
C SER A 314 11.12 18.46 9.00
N VAL A 315 11.77 18.70 10.13
CA VAL A 315 11.13 18.74 11.44
C VAL A 315 11.71 19.87 12.27
N GLY A 316 10.86 20.66 12.88
CA GLY A 316 11.29 21.69 13.81
C GLY A 316 10.31 21.91 14.93
N TRP A 317 10.70 22.73 15.90
CA TRP A 317 9.88 23.01 17.06
C TRP A 317 10.06 24.45 17.55
N TYR A 318 9.17 24.85 18.46
CA TYR A 318 9.21 26.14 19.15
C TYR A 318 8.56 26.02 20.54
N PHE A 319 8.89 26.96 21.42
CA PHE A 319 8.50 27.02 22.82
C PHE A 319 7.40 28.07 23.05
N PRO A 320 6.10 27.69 22.96
CA PRO A 320 5.01 28.64 23.12
C PRO A 320 4.95 29.29 24.51
N THR A 321 5.51 28.64 25.54
CA THR A 321 5.56 29.20 26.91
C THR A 321 6.50 30.39 27.03
N GLU A 322 7.45 30.52 26.09
CA GLU A 322 8.43 31.62 26.04
C GLU A 322 8.04 32.70 25.00
N GLY A 323 6.81 32.63 24.47
CA GLY A 323 6.28 33.61 23.52
C GLY A 323 6.60 33.33 22.05
N GLU A 324 7.22 32.19 21.74
CA GLU A 324 7.53 31.79 20.37
C GLU A 324 6.26 31.34 19.63
N THR A 325 6.15 31.73 18.36
CA THR A 325 4.96 31.43 17.52
C THR A 325 5.30 30.73 16.21
N ALA A 326 6.58 30.54 15.92
CA ALA A 326 7.08 29.90 14.72
C ALA A 326 8.30 29.04 15.07
N VAL A 327 8.53 28.00 14.26
CA VAL A 327 9.69 27.11 14.38
C VAL A 327 10.98 27.93 14.45
N ASN A 328 11.74 27.75 15.53
CA ASN A 328 13.02 28.43 15.76
C ASN A 328 14.18 27.46 16.02
N GLY A 329 13.93 26.16 15.94
CA GLY A 329 14.91 25.09 16.00
C GLY A 329 14.43 23.87 15.21
N GLY A 330 15.32 22.93 14.91
CA GLY A 330 14.98 21.74 14.14
C GLY A 330 16.06 21.30 13.16
N TYR A 331 15.63 20.46 12.22
CA TYR A 331 16.45 19.85 11.19
C TYR A 331 15.74 19.91 9.84
N ASP A 332 16.49 20.29 8.82
CA ASP A 332 16.11 20.18 7.41
C ASP A 332 16.83 18.99 6.76
N ASP A 333 16.31 18.53 5.62
CA ASP A 333 16.85 17.40 4.85
C ASP A 333 17.13 16.15 5.69
N ILE A 334 16.19 15.82 6.58
CA ILE A 334 16.22 14.65 7.49
C ILE A 334 16.08 13.29 6.77
N CYS A 335 16.34 13.25 5.46
CA CYS A 335 16.49 12.03 4.66
C CYS A 335 17.94 11.61 4.52
N ASP A 336 18.85 12.57 4.50
CA ASP A 336 20.28 12.37 4.23
C ASP A 336 21.18 12.97 5.31
N GLY A 337 20.61 13.83 6.17
CA GLY A 337 21.27 14.31 7.37
C GLY A 337 21.77 15.75 7.36
N GLY A 338 21.28 16.58 6.43
CA GLY A 338 21.67 17.99 6.31
C GLY A 338 23.08 18.22 5.78
#